data_AF-A0A4R0YK29-F1
#
_entry.id   AF-A0A4R0YK29-F1
#
_cell.length_a   1.000
_cell.length_b   1.000
_cell.length_c   1.000
_cell.angle_alpha   90.00
_cell.angle_beta   90.00
_cell.angle_gamma   90.00
#
_symmetry.space_group_name_H-M   'P 1'
#
loop_
_entity.id
_entity.type
_entity.pdbx_description
1 polymer ?
#
loop_
_entity_poly.entity_id
_entity_poly.type
_entity_poly.pdbx_seq_one_letter_code
_entity_poly.pdbx_strand_id
1 'polypeptide(L)'
;MDSTGYRSSWRMASRFVLRTGRAPADLMMRIYAAMAQKERELISARTKSALAAAKAGGTMLGGDRGYRPAQGPDAAAAAGARRLEAERAAHRLALEIEAFRNQGFVSHAALARTLTERSVPTPRASGIWTHTTVARVTDRLR
;
A
#
# COMPACT_ATOMS: atom_id res chain seq x y z
N MET A 1 48.25 42.61 -19.76
CA MET A 1 49.57 42.57 -19.08
C MET A 1 49.57 43.75 -18.13
N ASP A 2 49.48 43.66 -16.80
CA ASP A 2 49.53 42.58 -15.81
C ASP A 2 48.82 43.11 -14.55
N SER A 3 47.92 42.39 -13.87
CA SER A 3 48.17 41.26 -12.94
C SER A 3 48.93 41.64 -11.66
N THR A 4 48.27 42.26 -10.67
CA THR A 4 48.61 42.09 -9.23
C THR A 4 47.41 42.61 -8.41
N GLY A 5 46.62 41.83 -7.68
CA GLY A 5 46.98 40.69 -6.84
C GLY A 5 46.88 41.05 -5.36
N TYR A 6 45.76 41.65 -4.91
CA TYR A 6 45.57 41.97 -3.48
C TYR A 6 45.12 40.71 -2.72
N ARG A 7 46.11 39.89 -2.33
CA ARG A 7 45.95 38.83 -1.32
C ARG A 7 46.31 39.42 0.03
N SER A 8 45.32 39.53 0.93
CA SER A 8 45.42 39.60 2.39
C SER A 8 44.00 39.83 2.92
N SER A 9 43.45 39.23 3.95
CA SER A 9 43.84 38.17 4.87
C SER A 9 42.58 37.93 5.69
N TRP A 10 41.83 36.86 5.45
CA TRP A 10 40.81 36.41 6.40
C TRP A 10 41.14 34.98 6.81
N ARG A 11 42.17 34.86 7.66
CA ARG A 11 42.22 33.78 8.65
C ARG A 11 41.51 34.33 9.88
N MET A 12 40.32 33.80 10.19
CA MET A 12 39.97 33.33 11.53
C MET A 12 38.52 32.81 11.55
N ALA A 13 38.38 31.67 12.22
CA ALA A 13 37.20 31.17 12.94
C ALA A 13 35.85 31.21 12.17
N SER A 14 35.25 30.05 11.89
CA SER A 14 34.53 29.38 12.97
C SER A 14 34.35 27.89 12.66
N ARG A 15 35.22 27.05 13.23
CA ARG A 15 34.83 25.67 13.55
C ARG A 15 33.97 25.75 14.81
N PHE A 16 32.68 26.05 14.64
CA PHE A 16 31.69 25.86 15.69
C PHE A 16 31.17 24.43 15.62
N VAL A 17 32.00 23.48 16.03
CA VAL A 17 31.49 22.16 16.43
C VAL A 17 31.04 22.35 17.87
N LEU A 18 29.74 22.55 18.06
CA LEU A 18 29.11 22.50 19.37
C LEU A 18 29.40 21.14 20.01
N ARG A 19 30.42 21.13 20.85
CA ARG A 19 30.54 20.16 21.93
C ARG A 19 29.54 20.57 23.00
N THR A 20 28.30 20.14 22.87
CA THR A 20 27.30 20.21 23.94
C THR A 20 26.77 18.81 24.23
N GLY A 21 26.84 18.40 25.50
CA GLY A 21 26.86 17.01 25.95
C GLY A 21 25.67 16.15 25.54
N ARG A 22 25.97 14.98 24.97
CA ARG A 22 25.00 13.91 24.65
C ARG A 22 24.52 13.14 25.89
N ALA A 23 25.21 13.25 27.02
CA ALA A 23 24.90 12.52 28.25
C ALA A 23 23.52 12.87 28.88
N PRO A 24 23.16 14.15 29.09
CA PRO A 24 21.85 14.49 29.65
C PRO A 24 20.69 14.11 28.71
N ALA A 25 20.87 14.26 27.39
CA ALA A 25 19.85 13.84 26.41
C ALA A 25 19.67 12.31 26.37
N ASP A 26 20.76 11.54 26.48
CA ASP A 26 20.72 10.07 26.53
C ASP A 26 20.06 9.55 27.81
N LEU A 27 20.37 10.15 28.97
CA LEU A 27 19.73 9.83 30.23
C LEU A 27 18.21 10.07 30.18
N MET A 28 17.79 11.22 29.67
CA MET A 28 16.37 11.55 29.54
C MET A 28 15.66 10.60 28.58
N MET A 29 16.27 10.25 27.43
CA MET A 29 15.72 9.24 26.51
C MET A 29 15.49 7.90 27.21
N ARG A 30 16.47 7.43 28.01
CA ARG A 30 16.36 6.17 28.74
C ARG A 30 15.28 6.20 29.82
N ILE A 31 15.12 7.33 30.50
CA ILE A 31 14.04 7.55 31.47
C ILE A 31 12.68 7.50 30.76
N TYR A 32 12.50 8.21 29.65
CA TYR A 32 11.25 8.18 28.89
C TYR A 32 10.96 6.79 28.33
N ALA A 33 11.96 6.06 27.84
CA ALA A 33 11.80 4.68 27.38
C ALA A 33 11.34 3.76 28.52
N ALA A 34 11.95 3.88 29.71
CA ALA A 34 11.54 3.11 30.89
C ALA A 34 10.11 3.44 31.33
N MET A 35 9.73 4.72 31.31
CA MET A 35 8.37 5.17 31.63
C MET A 35 7.35 4.66 30.61
N ALA A 36 7.64 4.74 29.31
CA ALA A 36 6.76 4.26 28.25
C ALA A 36 6.54 2.73 28.34
N GLN A 37 7.61 1.98 28.63
CA GLN A 37 7.51 0.55 28.86
C GLN A 37 6.64 0.23 30.08
N LYS A 38 6.81 0.98 31.18
CA LYS A 38 6.00 0.82 32.38
C LYS A 38 4.52 1.11 32.12
N GLU A 39 4.21 2.18 31.39
CA GLU A 39 2.84 2.56 31.05
C GLU A 39 2.16 1.47 30.19
N ARG A 40 2.88 0.93 29.20
CA ARG A 40 2.40 -0.21 28.39
C ARG A 40 2.08 -1.42 29.25
N GLU A 41 2.96 -1.77 30.20
CA GLU A 41 2.74 -2.89 31.11
C GLU A 41 1.52 -2.68 31.99
N LEU A 42 1.33 -1.46 32.52
CA LEU A 42 0.16 -1.12 33.34
C LEU A 42 -1.14 -1.18 32.54
N ILE A 43 -1.16 -0.65 31.31
CA ILE A 43 -2.33 -0.74 30.42
C ILE A 43 -2.63 -2.21 30.11
N SER A 44 -1.62 -2.99 29.74
CA SER A 44 -1.77 -4.42 29.46
C SER A 44 -2.32 -5.19 30.67
N ALA A 45 -1.79 -4.91 31.87
CA ALA A 45 -2.24 -5.54 33.11
C ALA A 45 -3.71 -5.22 33.40
N ARG A 46 -4.12 -3.95 33.28
CA ARG A 46 -5.50 -3.51 33.48
C ARG A 46 -6.46 -4.12 32.45
N THR A 47 -6.07 -4.17 31.19
CA THR A 47 -6.91 -4.80 30.14
C THR A 47 -7.05 -6.29 30.39
N LYS A 48 -5.96 -6.98 30.76
CA LYS A 48 -6.01 -8.41 31.09
C LYS A 48 -6.87 -8.69 32.32
N SER A 49 -6.78 -7.88 33.36
CA SER A 49 -7.62 -8.07 34.56
C SER A 49 -9.10 -7.81 34.25
N ALA A 50 -9.43 -6.78 33.47
CA ALA A 50 -10.80 -6.52 33.03
C ALA A 50 -11.37 -7.65 32.18
N LEU A 51 -10.59 -8.17 31.22
CA LEU A 51 -10.99 -9.32 30.41
C LEU A 51 -11.15 -10.59 31.26
N ALA A 52 -10.25 -10.83 32.23
CA ALA A 52 -10.38 -11.96 33.14
C ALA A 52 -11.66 -11.87 33.99
N ALA A 53 -11.98 -10.68 34.53
CA ALA A 53 -13.22 -10.44 35.26
C ALA A 53 -14.46 -10.64 34.39
N ALA A 54 -14.45 -10.12 33.15
CA ALA A 54 -15.55 -10.32 32.19
C ALA A 54 -15.75 -11.80 31.85
N LYS A 55 -14.65 -12.56 31.66
CA LYS A 55 -14.69 -14.01 31.42
C LYS A 55 -15.23 -14.77 32.63
N ALA A 56 -14.83 -14.40 33.85
CA ALA A 56 -15.34 -14.99 35.09
C ALA A 56 -16.84 -14.71 35.28
N GLY A 57 -17.31 -13.53 34.86
CA GLY A 57 -18.73 -13.19 34.79
C GLY A 57 -19.51 -13.85 33.65
N GLY A 58 -18.89 -14.79 32.90
CA GLY A 58 -19.55 -15.54 31.83
C GLY A 58 -19.59 -14.82 30.47
N THR A 59 -18.91 -13.69 30.31
CA THR A 59 -18.83 -13.01 29.01
C THR A 59 -17.95 -13.83 28.06
N MET A 60 -18.52 -14.26 26.93
CA MET A 60 -17.77 -14.95 25.88
C MET A 60 -16.83 -13.96 25.17
N LEU A 61 -15.54 -14.06 25.47
CA LEU A 61 -14.49 -13.27 24.85
C LEU A 61 -13.93 -14.01 23.62
N GLY A 62 -14.15 -13.44 22.43
CA GLY A 62 -13.76 -14.05 21.15
C GLY A 62 -14.67 -15.20 20.72
N GLY A 63 -14.28 -15.89 19.63
CA GLY A 63 -15.04 -17.00 19.05
C GLY A 63 -16.10 -16.59 18.04
N ASP A 64 -16.60 -17.56 17.28
CA ASP A 64 -17.78 -17.39 16.45
C ASP A 64 -18.98 -17.10 17.37
N ARG A 65 -19.50 -15.88 17.32
CA ARG A 65 -20.65 -15.43 18.13
C ARG A 65 -21.98 -15.93 17.59
N GLY A 66 -21.96 -16.92 16.69
CA GLY A 66 -23.14 -17.36 15.97
C GLY A 66 -23.67 -16.27 15.03
N TYR A 67 -22.82 -15.31 14.62
CA TYR A 67 -23.17 -14.36 13.58
C TYR A 67 -23.18 -15.12 12.24
N ARG A 68 -24.26 -15.86 12.04
CA ARG A 68 -24.68 -16.34 10.73
C ARG A 68 -25.70 -15.32 10.21
N PRO A 69 -25.32 -14.38 9.35
CA PRO A 69 -26.33 -13.62 8.62
C PRO A 69 -27.25 -14.63 7.91
N ALA A 70 -28.56 -14.37 7.90
CA ALA A 70 -29.57 -15.30 7.37
C ALA A 70 -29.27 -15.71 5.92
N GLN A 71 -28.61 -14.83 5.18
CA GLN A 71 -27.86 -15.15 3.98
C GLN A 71 -26.37 -15.13 4.32
N GLY A 72 -25.63 -16.19 4.00
CA GLY A 72 -24.16 -16.13 3.99
C GLY A 72 -23.69 -14.97 3.07
N PRO A 73 -22.38 -14.62 3.04
CA PRO A 73 -21.90 -13.69 2.02
C PRO A 73 -22.39 -14.21 0.67
N ASP A 74 -23.33 -13.49 0.06
CA ASP A 74 -24.09 -14.02 -1.06
C ASP A 74 -23.09 -14.23 -2.19
N ALA A 75 -22.69 -15.49 -2.38
CA ALA A 75 -21.70 -15.86 -3.35
C ALA A 75 -22.16 -15.45 -4.76
N ALA A 76 -23.49 -15.41 -4.98
CA ALA A 76 -24.09 -14.89 -6.19
C ALA A 76 -23.95 -13.37 -6.27
N ALA A 77 -24.22 -12.61 -5.20
CA ALA A 77 -23.98 -11.15 -5.19
C ALA A 77 -22.50 -10.81 -5.40
N ALA A 78 -21.57 -11.54 -4.75
CA ALA A 78 -20.14 -11.36 -4.93
C ALA A 78 -19.69 -11.75 -6.35
N ALA A 79 -20.26 -12.81 -6.93
CA ALA A 79 -20.01 -13.17 -8.33
C ALA A 79 -20.56 -12.11 -9.30
N GLY A 80 -21.76 -11.58 -9.04
CA GLY A 80 -22.38 -10.50 -9.79
C GLY A 80 -21.54 -9.22 -9.76
N ALA A 81 -21.08 -8.80 -8.59
CA ALA A 81 -20.19 -7.64 -8.44
C ALA A 81 -18.88 -7.81 -9.22
N ARG A 82 -18.24 -8.99 -9.14
CA ARG A 82 -17.02 -9.30 -9.93
C ARG A 82 -17.30 -9.29 -11.44
N ARG A 83 -18.47 -9.77 -11.86
CA ARG A 83 -18.87 -9.76 -13.27
C ARG A 83 -19.04 -8.33 -13.78
N LEU A 84 -19.77 -7.49 -13.05
CA LEU A 84 -19.99 -6.08 -13.40
C LEU A 84 -18.67 -5.31 -13.49
N GLU A 85 -17.76 -5.54 -12.54
CA GLU A 85 -16.45 -4.86 -12.57
C GLU A 85 -15.60 -5.31 -13.78
N ALA A 86 -15.66 -6.59 -14.14
CA ALA A 86 -15.00 -7.11 -15.33
C ALA A 86 -15.61 -6.57 -16.63
N GLU A 87 -16.93 -6.38 -16.69
CA GLU A 87 -17.61 -5.74 -17.82
C GLU A 87 -17.20 -4.27 -17.95
N ARG A 88 -17.19 -3.50 -16.85
CA ARG A 88 -16.71 -2.11 -16.85
C ARG A 88 -15.25 -2.00 -17.28
N ALA A 89 -14.40 -2.91 -16.82
CA ALA A 89 -13.00 -2.95 -17.24
C ALA A 89 -12.88 -3.25 -18.74
N ALA A 90 -13.67 -4.16 -19.28
CA ALA A 90 -13.68 -4.45 -20.72
C ALA A 90 -14.10 -3.22 -21.55
N HIS A 91 -15.19 -2.55 -21.15
CA HIS A 91 -15.66 -1.34 -21.85
C HIS A 91 -14.63 -0.19 -21.82
N ARG A 92 -13.93 0.01 -20.70
CA ARG A 92 -12.83 1.00 -20.63
C ARG A 92 -11.72 0.74 -21.65
N LEU A 93 -11.45 -0.53 -21.93
CA LEU A 93 -10.37 -0.96 -22.81
C LEU A 93 -10.80 -1.12 -24.27
N ALA A 94 -12.09 -0.99 -24.58
CA ALA A 94 -12.63 -1.22 -25.93
C ALA A 94 -11.96 -0.29 -26.95
N LEU A 95 -11.88 1.01 -26.66
CA LEU A 95 -11.28 2.02 -27.55
C LEU A 95 -9.79 1.76 -27.80
N GLU A 96 -9.04 1.34 -26.79
CA GLU A 96 -7.62 1.03 -26.94
C GLU A 96 -7.40 -0.22 -27.80
N ILE A 97 -8.20 -1.27 -27.57
CA ILE A 97 -8.15 -2.50 -28.35
C ILE A 97 -8.52 -2.23 -29.81
N GLU A 98 -9.54 -1.42 -30.08
CA GLU A 98 -9.93 -1.01 -31.43
C GLU A 98 -8.86 -0.16 -32.10
N ALA A 99 -8.24 0.78 -31.37
CA ALA A 99 -7.14 1.59 -31.89
C ALA A 99 -5.96 0.72 -32.35
N PHE A 100 -5.61 -0.34 -31.60
CA PHE A 100 -4.55 -1.27 -31.99
C PHE A 100 -4.96 -2.19 -33.14
N ARG A 101 -6.23 -2.58 -33.22
CA ARG A 101 -6.74 -3.32 -34.39
C ARG A 101 -6.63 -2.50 -35.67
N ASN A 102 -6.96 -1.21 -35.60
CA ASN A 102 -6.82 -0.28 -36.73
C ASN A 102 -5.36 -0.04 -37.14
N GLN A 103 -4.41 -0.25 -36.22
CA GLN A 103 -2.97 -0.23 -36.50
C GLN A 103 -2.45 -1.56 -37.08
N GLY A 104 -3.33 -2.55 -37.29
CA GLY A 104 -2.98 -3.85 -37.88
C GLY A 104 -2.65 -4.96 -36.88
N PHE A 105 -2.76 -4.70 -35.58
CA PHE A 105 -2.54 -5.73 -34.54
C PHE A 105 -3.81 -6.56 -34.33
N VAL A 106 -3.97 -7.62 -35.12
CA VAL A 106 -5.19 -8.44 -35.10
C VAL A 106 -5.10 -9.65 -34.16
N SER A 107 -3.88 -10.13 -33.88
CA SER A 107 -3.69 -11.32 -33.03
C SER A 107 -3.72 -10.98 -31.55
N HIS A 108 -4.32 -11.84 -30.72
CA HIS A 108 -4.38 -11.65 -29.26
C HIS A 108 -2.99 -11.57 -28.62
N ALA A 109 -1.99 -12.25 -29.19
CA ALA A 109 -0.62 -12.18 -28.72
C ALA A 109 0.05 -10.84 -29.05
N ALA A 110 -0.21 -10.28 -30.23
CA ALA A 110 0.28 -8.95 -30.60
C ALA A 110 -0.39 -7.87 -29.73
N LEU A 111 -1.71 -7.93 -29.56
CA LEU A 111 -2.45 -7.01 -28.68
C LEU A 111 -1.94 -7.07 -27.25
N ALA A 112 -1.70 -8.26 -26.68
CA ALA A 112 -1.16 -8.39 -25.34
C ALA A 112 0.24 -7.75 -25.20
N ARG A 113 1.10 -7.91 -26.22
CA ARG A 113 2.42 -7.29 -26.23
C ARG A 113 2.31 -5.76 -26.29
N THR A 114 1.53 -5.23 -27.22
CA THR A 114 1.33 -3.79 -27.39
C THR A 114 0.71 -3.14 -26.16
N LEU A 115 -0.28 -3.80 -25.53
CA LEU A 115 -0.89 -3.33 -24.28
C LEU A 115 0.11 -3.31 -23.11
N THR A 116 1.01 -4.29 -23.04
CA THR A 116 2.08 -4.32 -22.03
C THR A 116 3.12 -3.23 -22.30
N GLU A 117 3.56 -3.07 -23.55
CA GLU A 117 4.52 -2.03 -23.96
C GLU A 117 3.99 -0.61 -23.69
N ARG A 118 2.69 -0.40 -23.89
CA ARG A 118 2.01 0.88 -23.64
C ARG A 118 1.64 1.10 -22.17
N SER A 119 2.01 0.16 -21.27
CA SER A 119 1.71 0.23 -19.83
C SER A 119 0.22 0.43 -19.52
N VAL A 120 -0.65 -0.19 -20.32
CA VAL A 120 -2.10 -0.12 -20.10
C VAL A 120 -2.46 -0.89 -18.82
N PRO A 121 -3.16 -0.28 -17.85
CA PRO A 121 -3.53 -0.93 -16.60
C PRO A 121 -4.33 -2.22 -16.84
N THR A 122 -3.84 -3.34 -16.33
CA THR A 122 -4.59 -4.60 -16.40
C THR A 122 -5.74 -4.58 -15.39
N PRO A 123 -6.88 -5.23 -15.66
CA PRO A 123 -8.00 -5.32 -14.71
C PRO A 123 -7.65 -5.92 -13.34
N ARG A 124 -6.51 -6.63 -13.24
CA ARG A 124 -6.01 -7.25 -12.02
C ARG A 124 -4.77 -6.54 -11.44
N ALA A 125 -4.44 -5.35 -11.95
CA ALA A 125 -3.29 -4.52 -11.55
C ALA A 125 -1.91 -5.23 -11.62
N SER A 126 -1.80 -6.31 -12.39
CA SER A 126 -0.56 -7.07 -12.59
C SER A 126 0.43 -6.42 -13.57
N GLY A 127 0.00 -5.40 -14.33
CA GLY A 127 0.81 -4.68 -15.31
C GLY A 127 1.18 -5.45 -16.59
N ILE A 128 1.09 -6.79 -16.58
CA ILE A 128 1.41 -7.64 -17.75
C ILE A 128 0.14 -8.17 -18.40
N TRP A 129 0.00 -7.95 -19.71
CA TRP A 129 -1.07 -8.52 -20.51
C TRP A 129 -0.68 -9.88 -21.09
N THR A 130 -1.57 -10.86 -20.95
CA THR A 130 -1.43 -12.18 -21.57
C THR A 130 -2.50 -12.34 -22.65
N HIS A 131 -2.20 -13.11 -23.71
CA HIS A 131 -3.13 -13.40 -24.81
C HIS A 131 -4.49 -13.95 -24.31
N THR A 132 -4.50 -14.77 -23.25
CA THR A 132 -5.72 -15.28 -22.60
C THR A 132 -6.55 -14.18 -21.94
N THR A 133 -5.90 -13.19 -21.33
CA THR A 133 -6.56 -12.02 -20.74
C THR A 133 -7.19 -11.16 -21.84
N VAL A 134 -6.49 -10.95 -22.95
CA VAL A 134 -7.02 -10.22 -24.12
C VAL A 134 -8.21 -10.95 -24.74
N ALA A 135 -8.13 -12.28 -24.89
CA ALA A 135 -9.24 -13.08 -25.38
C ALA A 135 -10.48 -12.94 -24.48
N ARG A 136 -10.31 -13.02 -23.16
CA ARG A 136 -11.41 -12.85 -22.19
C ARG A 136 -12.01 -11.45 -22.18
N VAL A 137 -11.21 -10.41 -22.43
CA VAL A 137 -11.72 -9.04 -22.55
C VAL A 137 -12.49 -8.88 -23.85
N THR A 138 -11.96 -9.41 -24.95
CA THR A 138 -12.60 -9.37 -26.27
C THR A 138 -13.94 -10.12 -26.28
N ASP A 139 -13.98 -11.30 -25.67
CA ASP A 139 -15.19 -12.14 -25.57
C ASP A 139 -16.32 -11.45 -24.79
N ARG A 140 -15.98 -10.56 -23.85
CA ARG A 140 -16.95 -9.76 -23.08
C ARG A 140 -17.46 -8.53 -23.81
N LEU A 141 -16.80 -8.12 -24.90
CA LEU A 141 -17.19 -6.98 -25.74
C LEU A 141 -18.06 -7.40 -26.93
N ARG A 142 -18.25 -8.71 -27.12
CA ARG A 142 -19.14 -9.27 -28.14
C ARG A 142 -20.56 -9.42 -27.58
#